data_AF-A0A7C6XN77-F1
#
_entry.id   AF-A0A7C6XN77-F1
#
_cell.length_a   1.000
_cell.length_b   1.000
_cell.length_c   1.000
_cell.angle_alpha   90.00
_cell.angle_beta   90.00
_cell.angle_gamma   90.00
#
_symmetry.space_group_name_H-M   'P 1'
#
loop_
_entity.id
_entity.type
_entity.pdbx_description
1 polymer ?
#
loop_
_entity_poly.entity_id
_entity_poly.type
_entity_poly.pdbx_seq_one_letter_code
_entity_poly.pdbx_strand_id
1 'polypeptide(L)'
;MSTTHYSPSTSAADTERYIRGKEDERGVAITCDVPGGPGSFSARARALMQNTTREVEALHYRQSFSDEEFDPKNPEHVQRVNDLGYQLAKKMHPDSDCLVVSHVDGRGKKPHNHILVLNHNNRTGKALSDYRTFHDRKAGNQKGVQSANDELMREHGLSVVKRLGHAPKDWELRREDFAEGSLDREMGDRMSAALADPRAVDKAGLEAVIEEQSQQLGDDGDRVPRMRLHSPVSKKGKRAGQETWTLYIEDRRGESRRAERRKRTSALSADFTPEGAQAFFDYHQQQKEQEHERSTRQVEAAERARAVAAAARQSGDDGAVDLDPRRRRGAEREAQPAGRAAAEARGVREGHGRGDDEAAGADHGPAVDLLALQRRVREDREYREQAERDREHARRVRAESQRRELERRVADLGRGGAEESRGYGLGD
;
A
#
# COMPACT_ATOMS: atom_id res chain seq x y z
N MET A 1 4.16 19.72 9.23
CA MET A 1 4.80 18.84 8.24
C MET A 1 5.36 19.65 7.07
N SER A 2 6.59 19.37 6.63
CA SER A 2 7.20 19.97 5.44
C SER A 2 7.04 19.12 4.17
N THR A 3 6.84 19.78 3.01
CA THR A 3 6.75 19.18 1.66
C THR A 3 7.62 19.92 0.66
N THR A 4 8.07 19.25 -0.41
CA THR A 4 8.90 19.86 -1.46
C THR A 4 8.42 19.54 -2.88
N HIS A 5 8.82 20.39 -3.84
CA HIS A 5 8.62 20.21 -5.27
C HIS A 5 9.86 20.71 -6.03
N TYR A 6 10.20 20.11 -7.17
CA TYR A 6 11.28 20.55 -8.06
C TYR A 6 10.75 20.88 -9.46
N SER A 7 11.28 21.95 -10.05
CA SER A 7 11.09 22.34 -11.44
C SER A 7 12.40 22.90 -12.02
N PRO A 8 12.80 22.53 -13.25
CA PRO A 8 13.88 23.24 -13.94
C PRO A 8 13.43 24.67 -14.30
N SER A 9 14.36 25.61 -14.31
CA SER A 9 14.15 26.95 -14.86
C SER A 9 15.11 27.20 -16.01
N THR A 10 14.55 27.54 -17.17
CA THR A 10 15.28 27.97 -18.38
C THR A 10 15.45 29.48 -18.45
N SER A 11 15.04 30.21 -17.40
CA SER A 11 15.18 31.66 -17.27
C SER A 11 15.20 32.02 -15.78
N ALA A 12 16.41 32.17 -15.24
CA ALA A 12 16.62 32.65 -13.88
C ALA A 12 16.02 34.05 -13.70
N ALA A 13 16.01 34.88 -14.75
CA ALA A 13 15.41 36.21 -14.73
C ALA A 13 13.88 36.18 -14.53
N ASP A 14 13.16 35.38 -15.32
CA ASP A 14 11.70 35.28 -15.18
C ASP A 14 11.31 34.62 -13.86
N THR A 15 12.11 33.65 -13.39
CA THR A 15 11.85 32.96 -12.13
C THR A 15 12.17 33.84 -10.93
N GLU A 16 13.28 34.59 -10.94
CA GLU A 16 13.61 35.60 -9.92
C GLU A 16 12.52 36.65 -9.83
N ARG A 17 12.09 37.23 -10.97
CA ARG A 17 11.02 38.22 -11.04
C ARG A 17 9.68 37.66 -10.56
N TYR A 18 9.36 36.40 -10.87
CA TYR A 18 8.15 35.75 -10.39
C TYR A 18 8.12 35.65 -8.85
N ILE A 19 9.25 35.34 -8.20
CA ILE A 19 9.29 35.11 -6.76
C ILE A 19 9.57 36.36 -5.93
N ARG A 20 10.41 37.28 -6.42
CA ARG A 20 10.73 38.54 -5.73
C ARG A 20 9.67 39.62 -5.98
N GLY A 21 9.15 39.70 -7.20
CA GLY A 21 8.45 40.87 -7.70
C GLY A 21 9.40 41.77 -8.51
N LYS A 22 9.13 43.08 -8.52
CA LYS A 22 10.00 44.11 -9.11
C LYS A 22 11.01 44.67 -8.10
N GLU A 23 10.57 44.86 -6.85
CA GLU A 23 11.24 45.57 -5.76
C GLU A 23 11.12 44.78 -4.45
N ASP A 24 11.23 43.45 -4.53
CA ASP A 24 11.07 42.50 -3.42
C ASP A 24 9.68 42.46 -2.76
N GLU A 25 8.66 43.07 -3.38
CA GLU A 25 7.32 43.25 -2.82
C GLU A 25 6.54 41.95 -2.55
N ARG A 26 7.02 40.80 -3.06
CA ARG A 26 6.42 39.49 -2.80
C ARG A 26 7.07 38.71 -1.66
N GLY A 27 8.31 39.03 -1.30
CA GLY A 27 9.07 38.30 -0.29
C GLY A 27 8.83 38.83 1.12
N VAL A 28 8.42 37.97 2.05
CA VAL A 28 8.38 38.34 3.49
C VAL A 28 9.69 38.06 4.23
N ALA A 29 10.56 37.21 3.67
CA ALA A 29 11.96 37.06 4.05
C ALA A 29 12.77 36.63 2.82
N ILE A 30 14.01 37.12 2.68
CA ILE A 30 14.87 36.87 1.52
C ILE A 30 16.32 36.63 1.97
N THR A 31 16.92 35.53 1.50
CA THR A 31 18.35 35.24 1.63
C THR A 31 18.94 34.94 0.26
N CYS A 32 20.09 35.51 -0.07
CA CYS A 32 20.76 35.34 -1.37
C CYS A 32 22.28 35.33 -1.21
N ASP A 33 22.97 34.37 -1.83
CA ASP A 33 24.44 34.36 -1.89
C ASP A 33 25.02 35.46 -2.78
N VAL A 34 24.27 35.85 -3.82
CA VAL A 34 24.71 36.86 -4.78
C VAL A 34 24.38 38.24 -4.20
N PRO A 35 25.38 39.10 -3.94
CA PRO A 35 25.14 40.42 -3.36
C PRO A 35 24.39 41.32 -4.34
N GLY A 36 23.40 42.06 -3.83
CA GLY A 36 22.62 43.04 -4.58
C GLY A 36 21.11 42.83 -4.50
N GLY A 37 20.37 43.74 -5.14
CA GLY A 37 18.90 43.74 -5.18
C GLY A 37 18.31 42.79 -6.24
N PRO A 38 17.03 42.98 -6.60
CA PRO A 38 16.38 42.28 -7.71
C PRO A 38 17.19 42.34 -9.01
N GLY A 39 17.37 41.19 -9.66
CA GLY A 39 18.10 41.05 -10.92
C GLY A 39 19.59 40.72 -10.76
N SER A 40 20.19 40.90 -9.57
CA SER A 40 21.59 40.54 -9.34
C SER A 40 21.84 39.03 -9.47
N PHE A 41 20.90 38.21 -8.99
CA PHE A 41 20.99 36.74 -9.08
C PHE A 41 20.89 36.25 -10.53
N SER A 42 19.94 36.77 -11.32
CA SER A 42 19.80 36.43 -12.74
C SER A 42 20.89 37.02 -13.63
N ALA A 43 21.48 38.17 -13.28
CA ALA A 43 22.69 38.67 -13.94
C ALA A 43 23.88 37.72 -13.75
N ARG A 44 24.08 37.22 -12.52
CA ARG A 44 25.08 36.18 -12.19
C ARG A 44 24.80 34.86 -12.93
N ALA A 45 23.53 34.42 -13.00
CA ALA A 45 23.13 33.25 -13.78
C ALA A 45 23.57 33.36 -15.25
N ARG A 46 23.21 34.48 -15.90
CA ARG A 46 23.57 34.76 -17.30
C ARG A 46 25.09 34.74 -17.51
N ALA A 47 25.85 35.40 -16.64
CA ALA A 47 27.32 35.44 -16.73
C ALA A 47 27.95 34.03 -16.66
N LEU A 48 27.45 33.16 -15.78
CA LEU A 48 27.93 31.78 -15.65
C LEU A 48 27.53 30.86 -16.82
N MET A 49 26.66 31.33 -17.73
CA MET A 49 26.09 30.53 -18.83
C MET A 49 26.48 30.99 -20.22
N GLN A 50 26.97 32.23 -20.39
CA GLN A 50 27.38 32.81 -21.67
C GLN A 50 28.25 31.88 -22.54
N ASN A 51 29.09 31.04 -21.91
CA ASN A 51 30.00 30.11 -22.58
C ASN A 51 29.57 28.64 -22.41
N THR A 52 28.26 28.36 -22.32
CA THR A 52 27.71 27.01 -22.11
C THR A 52 26.52 26.71 -23.01
N THR A 53 26.34 25.45 -23.37
CA THR A 53 25.16 24.94 -24.12
C THR A 53 24.02 24.49 -23.20
N ARG A 54 23.93 25.04 -21.98
CA ARG A 54 22.95 24.62 -20.96
C ARG A 54 21.63 25.35 -21.17
N GLU A 55 20.54 24.61 -21.36
CA GLU A 55 19.19 25.19 -21.45
C GLU A 55 18.60 25.56 -20.08
N VAL A 56 18.98 24.85 -19.02
CA VAL A 56 18.49 25.08 -17.65
C VAL A 56 19.46 26.00 -16.92
N GLU A 57 19.02 27.21 -16.58
CA GLU A 57 19.80 28.21 -15.86
C GLU A 57 19.83 27.98 -14.35
N ALA A 58 18.68 27.59 -13.79
CA ALA A 58 18.54 27.37 -12.35
C ALA A 58 17.67 26.13 -12.06
N LEU A 59 17.89 25.53 -10.90
CA LEU A 59 17.02 24.54 -10.29
C LEU A 59 16.09 25.30 -9.34
N HIS A 60 14.79 25.23 -9.56
CA HIS A 60 13.78 25.88 -8.72
C HIS A 60 13.07 24.83 -7.87
N TYR A 61 13.18 24.99 -6.55
CA TYR A 61 12.46 24.20 -5.56
C TYR A 61 11.40 25.04 -4.88
N ARG A 62 10.26 24.42 -4.57
CA ARG A 62 9.29 24.96 -3.61
C ARG A 62 9.31 24.08 -2.36
N GLN A 63 9.27 24.69 -1.19
CA GLN A 63 9.24 24.01 0.10
C GLN A 63 8.11 24.61 0.94
N SER A 64 7.10 23.84 1.30
CA SER A 64 5.92 24.32 2.02
C SER A 64 5.82 23.67 3.40
N PHE A 65 5.42 24.46 4.41
CA PHE A 65 5.33 24.04 5.81
C PHE A 65 3.88 24.03 6.31
N SER A 66 3.63 23.44 7.48
CA SER A 66 2.33 23.56 8.16
C SER A 66 2.30 24.84 9.00
N ASP A 67 1.15 25.51 8.98
CA ASP A 67 0.77 26.61 9.87
C ASP A 67 0.70 26.18 11.35
N GLU A 68 0.54 24.88 11.62
CA GLU A 68 0.65 24.29 12.96
C GLU A 68 2.09 24.33 13.53
N GLU A 69 3.12 24.34 12.68
CA GLU A 69 4.53 24.42 13.09
C GLU A 69 5.11 25.82 12.95
N PHE A 70 4.62 26.58 11.97
CA PHE A 70 5.10 27.91 11.63
C PHE A 70 3.93 28.85 11.39
N ASP A 71 3.54 29.60 12.42
CA ASP A 71 2.59 30.71 12.27
C ASP A 71 3.10 31.72 11.22
N PRO A 72 2.39 31.92 10.07
CA PRO A 72 2.78 32.87 9.03
C PRO A 72 2.72 34.34 9.47
N LYS A 73 2.13 34.65 10.63
CA LYS A 73 2.10 36.01 11.21
C LYS A 73 3.28 36.31 12.13
N ASN A 74 4.02 35.29 12.58
CA ASN A 74 5.20 35.50 13.42
C ASN A 74 6.44 35.72 12.52
N PRO A 75 7.08 36.91 12.54
CA PRO A 75 8.27 37.18 11.72
C PRO A 75 9.44 36.24 12.04
N GLU A 76 9.59 35.77 13.28
CA GLU A 76 10.65 34.81 13.64
C GLU A 76 10.41 33.44 13.00
N HIS A 77 9.16 33.00 12.91
CA HIS A 77 8.79 31.76 12.22
C HIS A 77 9.01 31.87 10.70
N VAL A 78 8.67 33.02 10.11
CA VAL A 78 8.91 33.30 8.69
C VAL A 78 10.42 33.32 8.38
N GLN A 79 11.24 33.97 9.23
CA GLN A 79 12.69 33.95 9.07
C GLN A 79 13.25 32.52 9.23
N ARG A 80 12.82 31.76 10.24
CA ARG A 80 13.24 30.37 10.42
C ARG A 80 12.85 29.48 9.24
N VAL A 81 11.70 29.72 8.62
CA VAL A 81 11.31 29.08 7.34
C VAL A 81 12.31 29.44 6.24
N ASN A 82 12.70 30.72 6.09
CA ASN A 82 13.73 31.14 5.14
C ASN A 82 15.07 30.43 5.36
N ASP A 83 15.54 30.40 6.61
CA ASP A 83 16.80 29.78 7.01
C ASP A 83 16.84 28.27 6.69
N LEU A 84 15.72 27.57 6.88
CA LEU A 84 15.57 26.16 6.50
C LEU A 84 15.60 25.95 4.99
N GLY A 85 15.09 26.91 4.21
CA GLY A 85 15.21 26.90 2.75
C GLY A 85 16.65 27.08 2.28
N TYR A 86 17.40 27.97 2.92
CA TYR A 86 18.81 28.20 2.63
C TYR A 86 19.68 26.99 3.02
N GLN A 87 19.45 26.42 4.21
CA GLN A 87 20.11 25.19 4.65
C GLN A 87 19.80 24.01 3.71
N LEU A 88 18.56 23.88 3.23
CA LEU A 88 18.22 22.85 2.23
C LEU A 88 18.97 23.06 0.91
N ALA A 89 19.06 24.30 0.42
CA ALA A 89 19.82 24.63 -0.78
C ALA A 89 21.29 24.23 -0.64
N LYS A 90 21.94 24.58 0.47
CA LYS A 90 23.35 24.27 0.74
C LYS A 90 23.61 22.80 1.08
N LYS A 91 22.65 22.08 1.68
CA LYS A 91 22.73 20.63 1.89
C LYS A 91 22.70 19.85 0.58
N MET A 92 21.92 20.33 -0.41
CA MET A 92 21.89 19.75 -1.74
C MET A 92 23.11 20.15 -2.59
N HIS A 93 23.43 21.45 -2.62
CA HIS A 93 24.40 22.05 -3.55
C HIS A 93 25.30 23.07 -2.84
N PRO A 94 26.26 22.64 -2.00
CA PRO A 94 27.03 23.54 -1.14
C PRO A 94 27.89 24.54 -1.93
N ASP A 95 28.47 24.09 -3.06
CA ASP A 95 29.31 24.92 -3.92
C ASP A 95 28.51 25.79 -4.92
N SER A 96 27.20 26.01 -4.74
CA SER A 96 26.34 26.74 -5.71
C SER A 96 25.68 27.96 -5.09
N ASP A 97 25.56 29.03 -5.89
CA ASP A 97 24.84 30.24 -5.51
C ASP A 97 23.33 29.96 -5.49
N CYS A 98 22.66 30.41 -4.44
CA CYS A 98 21.22 30.26 -4.25
C CYS A 98 20.53 31.56 -3.80
N LEU A 99 19.21 31.60 -4.05
CA LEU A 99 18.28 32.65 -3.67
C LEU A 99 17.05 31.97 -3.04
N VAL A 100 16.69 32.37 -1.83
CA VAL A 100 15.55 31.86 -1.08
C VAL A 100 14.62 33.01 -0.76
N VAL A 101 13.39 32.95 -1.28
CA VAL A 101 12.33 33.93 -1.00
C VAL A 101 11.18 33.20 -0.30
N SER A 102 10.83 33.66 0.89
CA SER A 102 9.71 33.13 1.66
C SER A 102 8.44 33.92 1.38
N HIS A 103 7.33 33.20 1.20
CA HIS A 103 5.99 33.68 0.87
C HIS A 103 4.98 33.17 1.91
N VAL A 104 3.96 33.99 2.19
CA VAL A 104 2.80 33.64 3.04
C VAL A 104 1.45 33.91 2.33
N ASP A 105 1.50 34.45 1.11
CA ASP A 105 0.37 34.91 0.28
C ASP A 105 -0.32 33.78 -0.53
N GLY A 106 0.17 32.54 -0.41
CA GLY A 106 -0.35 31.40 -1.16
C GLY A 106 -1.81 31.06 -0.81
N ARG A 107 -2.51 30.34 -1.69
CA ARG A 107 -3.95 29.97 -1.54
C ARG A 107 -4.29 29.28 -0.20
N GLY A 108 -3.33 28.57 0.41
CA GLY A 108 -3.48 27.94 1.72
C GLY A 108 -3.06 28.81 2.92
N LYS A 109 -2.57 30.04 2.70
CA LYS A 109 -2.01 30.97 3.70
C LYS A 109 -0.86 30.39 4.56
N LYS A 110 -0.20 29.34 4.08
CA LYS A 110 0.90 28.66 4.78
C LYS A 110 2.26 29.24 4.35
N PRO A 111 3.24 29.33 5.26
CA PRO A 111 4.58 29.79 4.91
C PRO A 111 5.26 28.77 3.98
N HIS A 112 5.87 29.27 2.93
CA HIS A 112 6.57 28.46 1.94
C HIS A 112 7.74 29.21 1.30
N ASN A 113 8.79 28.48 0.93
CA ASN A 113 9.95 29.02 0.23
C ASN A 113 9.88 28.73 -1.26
N HIS A 114 10.30 29.71 -2.04
CA HIS A 114 10.83 29.55 -3.38
C HIS A 114 12.36 29.59 -3.29
N ILE A 115 13.02 28.49 -3.65
CA ILE A 115 14.47 28.30 -3.57
C ILE A 115 14.99 28.14 -5.00
N LEU A 116 15.79 29.08 -5.49
CA LEU A 116 16.54 28.95 -6.74
C LEU A 116 17.99 28.60 -6.41
N VAL A 117 18.54 27.63 -7.12
CA VAL A 117 19.97 27.32 -7.10
C VAL A 117 20.49 27.41 -8.53
N LEU A 118 21.56 28.16 -8.78
CA LEU A 118 22.14 28.25 -10.13
C LEU A 118 22.61 26.88 -10.59
N ASN A 119 22.41 26.55 -11.87
CA ASN A 119 22.86 25.29 -12.46
C ASN A 119 24.38 25.30 -12.77
N HIS A 120 25.16 25.64 -11.75
CA HIS A 120 26.59 25.84 -11.80
C HIS A 120 27.20 25.56 -10.41
N ASN A 121 28.10 24.57 -10.35
CA ASN A 121 28.92 24.31 -9.17
C ASN A 121 30.20 25.15 -9.27
N ASN A 122 30.34 26.18 -8.42
CA ASN A 122 31.43 27.17 -8.47
C ASN A 122 32.83 26.55 -8.31
N ARG A 123 32.95 25.39 -7.67
CA ARG A 123 34.22 24.68 -7.46
C ARG A 123 34.68 23.87 -8.67
N THR A 124 33.75 23.40 -9.50
CA THR A 124 34.04 22.48 -10.63
C THR A 124 33.69 23.06 -12.00
N GLY A 125 32.98 24.18 -12.04
CA GLY A 125 32.42 24.79 -13.26
C GLY A 125 31.28 24.00 -13.90
N LYS A 126 30.90 22.82 -13.37
CA LYS A 126 29.96 21.88 -14.00
C LYS A 126 28.50 22.22 -13.71
N ALA A 127 27.60 21.69 -14.53
CA ALA A 127 26.17 21.68 -14.25
C ALA A 127 25.85 20.69 -13.12
N LEU A 128 24.79 20.97 -12.37
CA LEU A 128 24.33 20.14 -11.25
C LEU A 128 23.66 18.87 -11.78
N SER A 129 24.00 17.69 -11.25
CA SER A 129 23.46 16.39 -11.67
C SER A 129 22.30 15.89 -10.82
N ASP A 130 22.32 16.23 -9.53
CA ASP A 130 21.48 15.63 -8.49
C ASP A 130 20.34 16.55 -8.04
N TYR A 131 19.41 15.99 -7.27
CA TYR A 131 18.23 16.69 -6.75
C TYR A 131 17.36 17.32 -7.85
N ARG A 132 17.40 16.78 -9.07
CA ARG A 132 16.52 17.16 -10.21
C ARG A 132 15.20 16.36 -10.24
N THR A 133 14.82 15.78 -9.10
CA THR A 133 13.68 14.88 -8.95
C THR A 133 13.08 15.03 -7.56
N PHE A 134 11.80 14.72 -7.40
CA PHE A 134 11.17 14.73 -6.08
C PHE A 134 11.68 13.58 -5.19
N HIS A 135 11.64 12.34 -5.72
CA HIS A 135 12.13 11.14 -5.04
C HIS A 135 13.47 10.65 -5.62
N ASP A 136 14.22 9.90 -4.80
CA ASP A 136 15.43 9.19 -5.21
C ASP A 136 15.15 8.20 -6.36
N ARG A 137 16.03 8.17 -7.36
CA ARG A 137 15.97 7.22 -8.48
C ARG A 137 17.07 6.19 -8.37
N LYS A 138 16.68 4.91 -8.27
CA LYS A 138 17.63 3.77 -8.28
C LYS A 138 18.43 3.68 -9.58
N ALA A 139 17.88 4.17 -10.70
CA ALA A 139 18.63 4.33 -11.95
C ALA A 139 19.46 5.62 -11.90
N GLY A 140 20.77 5.51 -12.13
CA GLY A 140 21.69 6.66 -12.12
C GLY A 140 22.09 7.18 -10.74
N ASN A 141 21.68 6.52 -9.65
CA ASN A 141 21.99 6.90 -8.26
C ASN A 141 21.59 8.35 -7.89
N GLN A 142 20.59 8.92 -8.56
CA GLN A 142 20.17 10.31 -8.35
C GLN A 142 19.37 10.45 -7.06
N LYS A 143 19.83 11.34 -6.17
CA LYS A 143 19.07 11.75 -4.98
C LYS A 143 17.92 12.69 -5.35
N GLY A 144 16.79 12.57 -4.66
CA GLY A 144 15.63 13.48 -4.78
C GLY A 144 15.59 14.54 -3.67
N VAL A 145 14.96 15.68 -3.94
CA VAL A 145 14.84 16.78 -2.97
C VAL A 145 14.09 16.38 -1.69
N GLN A 146 13.14 15.44 -1.77
CA GLN A 146 12.42 14.95 -0.59
C GLN A 146 13.38 14.36 0.45
N SER A 147 14.35 13.53 0.04
CA SER A 147 15.22 12.83 0.97
C SER A 147 16.15 13.81 1.73
N ALA A 148 16.66 14.85 1.05
CA ALA A 148 17.44 15.91 1.68
C ALA A 148 16.60 16.81 2.60
N ASN A 149 15.37 17.15 2.19
CA ASN A 149 14.42 17.89 3.03
C ASN A 149 14.07 17.12 4.29
N ASP A 150 13.68 15.85 4.15
CA ASP A 150 13.25 15.03 5.26
C ASP A 150 14.38 14.80 6.28
N GLU A 151 15.62 14.67 5.81
CA GLU A 151 16.81 14.60 6.68
C GLU A 151 17.00 15.91 7.45
N LEU A 152 16.97 17.07 6.77
CA LEU A 152 17.10 18.39 7.39
C LEU A 152 15.99 18.68 8.41
N MET A 153 14.74 18.36 8.10
CA MET A 153 13.63 18.57 9.03
C MET A 153 13.81 17.77 10.32
N ARG A 154 14.28 16.52 10.23
CA ARG A 154 14.58 15.70 11.43
C ARG A 154 15.73 16.26 12.26
N GLU A 155 16.78 16.77 11.62
CA GLU A 155 17.90 17.46 12.30
C GLU A 155 17.42 18.68 13.11
N HIS A 156 16.39 19.37 12.62
CA HIS A 156 15.75 20.52 13.28
C HIS A 156 14.58 20.17 14.22
N GLY A 157 14.32 18.87 14.45
CA GLY A 157 13.22 18.40 15.31
C GLY A 157 11.81 18.62 14.73
N LEU A 158 11.70 18.91 13.44
CA LEU A 158 10.44 19.22 12.75
C LEU A 158 9.75 17.96 12.22
N SER A 159 8.43 18.02 12.08
CA SER A 159 7.67 16.96 11.41
C SER A 159 7.97 16.96 9.91
N VAL A 160 8.57 15.88 9.45
CA VAL A 160 8.45 15.49 8.05
C VAL A 160 7.01 15.08 7.77
N VAL A 161 6.51 15.28 6.55
CA VAL A 161 5.42 14.41 6.10
C VAL A 161 5.91 12.98 6.33
N LYS A 162 5.19 12.20 7.15
CA LYS A 162 5.49 10.78 7.30
C LYS A 162 5.56 10.23 5.89
N ARG A 163 6.76 9.80 5.45
CA ARG A 163 6.90 9.08 4.20
C ARG A 163 5.88 7.96 4.31
N LEU A 164 4.89 7.94 3.43
CA LEU A 164 4.00 6.79 3.27
C LEU A 164 4.79 5.68 2.56
N GLY A 165 5.95 5.33 3.13
CA GLY A 165 6.32 3.95 3.42
C GLY A 165 5.37 3.37 4.47
N HIS A 166 4.08 3.49 4.23
CA HIS A 166 3.26 2.29 4.25
C HIS A 166 4.01 1.28 3.37
N ALA A 167 4.64 0.28 4.03
CA ALA A 167 4.67 -1.05 3.43
C ALA A 167 3.24 -1.26 2.91
N PRO A 168 3.03 -1.34 1.59
CA PRO A 168 1.81 -0.81 1.00
C PRO A 168 0.61 -1.50 1.67
N LYS A 169 -0.21 -0.67 2.31
CA LYS A 169 -1.34 -1.16 3.08
C LYS A 169 -2.44 -1.58 2.12
N ASP A 170 -3.23 -2.52 2.60
CA ASP A 170 -4.37 -3.12 1.92
C ASP A 170 -5.28 -2.02 1.34
N TRP A 171 -5.87 -2.25 0.16
CA TRP A 171 -6.50 -1.19 -0.64
C TRP A 171 -7.54 -0.39 0.15
N GLU A 172 -8.33 -1.05 1.00
CA GLU A 172 -9.35 -0.44 1.85
C GLU A 172 -8.81 0.74 2.70
N LEU A 173 -7.63 0.58 3.33
CA LEU A 173 -7.00 1.65 4.15
C LEU A 173 -6.39 2.77 3.30
N ARG A 174 -6.10 2.50 2.02
CA ARG A 174 -5.45 3.43 1.10
C ARG A 174 -6.44 4.11 0.15
N ARG A 175 -7.67 3.59 0.06
CA ARG A 175 -8.79 4.14 -0.71
C ARG A 175 -9.09 5.60 -0.34
N GLU A 176 -8.98 5.92 0.95
CA GLU A 176 -9.24 7.27 1.50
C GLU A 176 -8.13 8.29 1.19
N ASP A 177 -6.90 7.85 0.88
CA ASP A 177 -5.82 8.73 0.38
C ASP A 177 -6.16 9.34 -1.00
N PHE A 178 -7.15 8.77 -1.71
CA PHE A 178 -7.61 9.24 -3.01
C PHE A 178 -8.92 10.00 -2.90
N ALA A 179 -9.00 11.14 -3.61
CA ALA A 179 -10.21 11.94 -3.68
C ALA A 179 -11.41 11.10 -4.17
N GLU A 180 -12.56 11.34 -3.57
CA GLU A 180 -13.83 10.72 -3.97
C GLU A 180 -14.17 11.09 -5.43
N GLY A 181 -14.73 10.13 -6.18
CA GLY A 181 -14.95 10.27 -7.62
C GLY A 181 -13.67 10.34 -8.48
N SER A 182 -12.46 10.22 -7.92
CA SER A 182 -11.23 10.24 -8.72
C SER A 182 -11.00 8.91 -9.46
N LEU A 183 -10.52 9.00 -10.70
CA LEU A 183 -10.18 7.85 -11.53
C LEU A 183 -9.17 6.89 -10.85
N ASP A 184 -8.25 7.40 -10.02
CA ASP A 184 -7.32 6.53 -9.28
C ASP A 184 -8.01 5.71 -8.18
N ARG A 185 -9.07 6.26 -7.55
CA ARG A 185 -9.91 5.53 -6.58
C ARG A 185 -10.81 4.52 -7.29
N GLU A 186 -11.47 4.92 -8.36
CA GLU A 186 -12.34 4.05 -9.16
C GLU A 186 -11.60 2.81 -9.69
N MET A 187 -10.40 2.98 -10.25
CA MET A 187 -9.60 1.84 -10.77
C MET A 187 -9.11 0.91 -9.66
N GLY A 188 -8.80 1.44 -8.48
CA GLY A 188 -8.40 0.61 -7.33
C GLY A 188 -9.57 -0.16 -6.73
N ASP A 189 -10.75 0.47 -6.61
CA ASP A 189 -11.98 -0.18 -6.16
C ASP A 189 -12.35 -1.35 -7.09
N ARG A 190 -12.28 -1.14 -8.41
CA ARG A 190 -12.54 -2.18 -9.42
C ARG A 190 -11.50 -3.30 -9.41
N MET A 191 -10.22 -2.97 -9.26
CA MET A 191 -9.15 -3.97 -9.08
C MET A 191 -9.35 -4.80 -7.80
N SER A 192 -9.79 -4.17 -6.70
CA SER A 192 -10.12 -4.87 -5.45
C SER A 192 -11.33 -5.79 -5.62
N ALA A 193 -12.38 -5.34 -6.31
CA ALA A 193 -13.54 -6.18 -6.62
C ALA A 193 -13.15 -7.36 -7.53
N ALA A 194 -12.26 -7.15 -8.51
CA ALA A 194 -11.80 -8.19 -9.41
C ALA A 194 -10.96 -9.28 -8.70
N LEU A 195 -10.17 -8.91 -7.68
CA LEU A 195 -9.44 -9.85 -6.84
C LEU A 195 -10.34 -10.62 -5.85
N ALA A 196 -11.46 -10.03 -5.45
CA ALA A 196 -12.42 -10.67 -4.56
C ALA A 196 -13.42 -11.59 -5.28
N ASP A 197 -13.53 -11.50 -6.61
CA ASP A 197 -14.35 -12.39 -7.43
C ASP A 197 -13.85 -13.86 -7.31
N PRO A 198 -14.68 -14.84 -6.92
CA PRO A 198 -14.28 -16.24 -6.79
C PRO A 198 -13.72 -16.88 -8.06
N ARG A 199 -13.95 -16.28 -9.24
CA ARG A 199 -13.40 -16.74 -10.53
C ARG A 199 -11.94 -16.34 -10.72
N ALA A 200 -11.43 -15.37 -9.96
CA ALA A 200 -10.03 -14.97 -9.95
C ALA A 200 -9.17 -15.94 -9.10
N VAL A 201 -9.19 -17.23 -9.44
CA VAL A 201 -8.32 -18.26 -8.81
C VAL A 201 -6.86 -18.18 -9.29
N ASP A 202 -6.62 -17.48 -10.39
CA ASP A 202 -5.30 -17.20 -10.93
C ASP A 202 -5.31 -15.87 -11.71
N LYS A 203 -4.15 -15.52 -12.27
CA LYS A 203 -3.98 -14.33 -13.11
C LYS A 203 -4.88 -14.31 -14.35
N ALA A 204 -5.15 -15.45 -15.00
CA ALA A 204 -5.98 -15.50 -16.19
C ALA A 204 -7.46 -15.29 -15.83
N GLY A 205 -7.91 -15.84 -14.70
CA GLY A 205 -9.22 -15.52 -14.10
C GLY A 205 -9.34 -14.03 -13.76
N LEU A 206 -8.32 -13.44 -13.12
CA LEU A 206 -8.28 -12.01 -12.82
C LEU A 206 -8.33 -11.14 -14.10
N GLU A 207 -7.53 -11.47 -15.12
CA GLU A 207 -7.53 -10.74 -16.41
C GLU A 207 -8.91 -10.85 -17.10
N ALA A 208 -9.61 -11.98 -17.00
CA ALA A 208 -10.97 -12.16 -17.53
C ALA A 208 -12.02 -11.32 -16.77
N VAL A 209 -11.99 -11.31 -15.43
CA VAL A 209 -12.90 -10.49 -14.61
C VAL A 209 -12.68 -8.98 -14.87
N ILE A 210 -11.43 -8.54 -15.04
CA ILE A 210 -11.10 -7.15 -15.37
C ILE A 210 -11.61 -6.74 -16.77
N GLU A 211 -11.53 -7.64 -17.76
CA GLU A 211 -12.08 -7.40 -19.10
C GLU A 211 -13.62 -7.36 -19.08
N GLU A 212 -14.29 -8.24 -18.32
CA GLU A 212 -15.74 -8.21 -18.11
C GLU A 212 -16.20 -6.89 -17.45
N GLN A 213 -15.54 -6.47 -16.35
CA GLN A 213 -15.78 -5.16 -15.73
C GLN A 213 -15.55 -3.98 -16.69
N SER A 214 -14.73 -4.15 -17.73
CA SER A 214 -14.44 -3.11 -18.74
C SER A 214 -15.45 -3.05 -19.89
N GLN A 215 -16.45 -3.94 -19.87
CA GLN A 215 -17.56 -4.00 -20.81
C GLN A 215 -18.89 -3.53 -20.19
N GLN A 216 -18.93 -3.37 -18.87
CA GLN A 216 -20.09 -2.88 -18.11
C GLN A 216 -20.39 -1.39 -18.37
N LEU A 217 -21.63 -0.99 -18.07
CA LEU A 217 -22.05 0.40 -18.00
C LEU A 217 -22.02 0.85 -16.52
N GLY A 218 -21.75 2.13 -16.28
CA GLY A 218 -21.86 2.73 -14.95
C GLY A 218 -23.30 3.13 -14.64
N ASP A 219 -23.52 3.62 -13.41
CA ASP A 219 -24.85 3.98 -12.91
C ASP A 219 -25.53 5.09 -13.75
N ASP A 220 -24.74 5.95 -14.39
CA ASP A 220 -25.21 7.00 -15.32
C ASP A 220 -25.63 6.47 -16.72
N GLY A 221 -25.51 5.16 -16.96
CA GLY A 221 -25.74 4.52 -18.26
C GLY A 221 -24.58 4.65 -19.26
N ASP A 222 -23.58 5.48 -18.95
CA ASP A 222 -22.36 5.64 -19.73
C ASP A 222 -21.38 4.47 -19.55
N ARG A 223 -20.47 4.28 -20.52
CA ARG A 223 -19.42 3.26 -20.41
C ARG A 223 -18.40 3.66 -19.35
N VAL A 224 -18.14 2.74 -18.41
CA VAL A 224 -17.03 2.91 -17.45
C VAL A 224 -15.68 2.96 -18.18
N PRO A 225 -14.63 3.57 -17.60
CA PRO A 225 -13.27 3.49 -18.12
C PRO A 225 -12.85 2.03 -18.32
N ARG A 226 -12.17 1.75 -19.42
CA ARG A 226 -11.65 0.41 -19.68
C ARG A 226 -10.35 0.21 -18.93
N MET A 227 -10.23 -0.92 -18.26
CA MET A 227 -9.05 -1.32 -17.50
C MET A 227 -8.46 -2.57 -18.13
N ARG A 228 -7.16 -2.57 -18.43
CA ARG A 228 -6.43 -3.76 -18.87
C ARG A 228 -5.20 -3.96 -18.02
N LEU A 229 -5.04 -5.15 -17.46
CA LEU A 229 -3.84 -5.54 -16.74
C LEU A 229 -2.73 -5.88 -17.76
N HIS A 230 -1.56 -5.27 -17.58
CA HIS A 230 -0.35 -5.59 -18.34
C HIS A 230 0.76 -5.99 -17.37
N SER A 231 1.39 -7.12 -17.67
CA SER A 231 2.09 -7.94 -16.68
C SER A 231 3.46 -8.43 -17.18
N PRO A 232 4.38 -7.53 -17.58
CA PRO A 232 5.70 -7.89 -18.06
C PRO A 232 6.59 -8.55 -16.98
N VAL A 233 7.15 -9.70 -17.33
CA VAL A 233 8.25 -10.34 -16.59
C VAL A 233 9.58 -9.77 -17.05
N SER A 234 10.39 -9.28 -16.12
CA SER A 234 11.72 -8.75 -16.41
C SER A 234 12.67 -9.87 -16.86
N LYS A 235 13.24 -9.74 -18.07
CA LYS A 235 14.10 -10.76 -18.68
C LYS A 235 15.60 -10.61 -18.35
N LYS A 236 16.04 -9.50 -17.75
CA LYS A 236 17.47 -9.19 -17.51
C LYS A 236 17.72 -8.36 -16.24
N GLY A 237 18.94 -8.43 -15.71
CA GLY A 237 19.42 -7.63 -14.57
C GLY A 237 19.06 -8.20 -13.19
N LYS A 238 19.31 -7.44 -12.11
CA LYS A 238 19.08 -7.85 -10.70
C LYS A 238 17.61 -8.14 -10.32
N ARG A 239 16.69 -8.01 -11.28
CA ARG A 239 15.25 -8.29 -11.15
C ARG A 239 14.77 -9.28 -12.21
N ALA A 240 15.67 -10.03 -12.85
CA ALA A 240 15.28 -11.05 -13.81
C ALA A 240 14.35 -12.08 -13.13
N GLY A 241 13.25 -12.45 -13.80
CA GLY A 241 12.20 -13.30 -13.24
C GLY A 241 11.13 -12.57 -12.42
N GLN A 242 11.32 -11.31 -12.04
CA GLN A 242 10.27 -10.55 -11.36
C GLN A 242 9.21 -10.07 -12.34
N GLU A 243 7.94 -10.36 -12.05
CA GLU A 243 6.78 -9.82 -12.74
C GLU A 243 6.45 -8.41 -12.21
N THR A 244 5.82 -7.56 -13.03
CA THR A 244 5.37 -6.23 -12.58
C THR A 244 4.05 -5.88 -13.24
N TRP A 245 3.02 -5.67 -12.42
CA TRP A 245 1.68 -5.35 -12.90
C TRP A 245 1.48 -3.83 -13.12
N THR A 246 0.81 -3.50 -14.22
CA THR A 246 0.50 -2.15 -14.68
C THR A 246 -0.89 -2.12 -15.28
N LEU A 247 -1.77 -1.23 -14.79
CA LEU A 247 -3.07 -0.97 -15.37
C LEU A 247 -2.94 0.02 -16.52
N TYR A 248 -3.57 -0.33 -17.63
CA TYR A 248 -3.81 0.50 -18.80
C TYR A 248 -5.27 0.94 -18.72
N ILE A 249 -5.50 2.24 -18.73
CA ILE A 249 -6.79 2.87 -18.43
C ILE A 249 -7.21 3.74 -19.60
N GLU A 250 -8.31 3.40 -20.27
CA GLU A 250 -8.96 4.25 -21.29
C GLU A 250 -10.19 4.91 -20.65
N ASP A 251 -10.10 6.18 -20.24
CA ASP A 251 -11.26 6.97 -19.79
C ASP A 251 -11.76 7.85 -20.94
N ARG A 252 -13.03 7.67 -21.34
CA ARG A 252 -13.67 8.43 -22.43
C ARG A 252 -14.52 9.60 -21.94
N ARG A 253 -14.67 9.77 -20.63
CA ARG A 253 -15.47 10.85 -20.00
C ARG A 253 -14.73 12.18 -19.92
N GLY A 254 -13.39 12.18 -20.09
CA GLY A 254 -12.56 13.38 -20.00
C GLY A 254 -12.36 14.10 -21.35
N GLU A 255 -12.46 15.44 -21.35
CA GLU A 255 -12.18 16.29 -22.53
C GLU A 255 -10.74 16.18 -23.04
N SER A 256 -9.80 15.72 -22.21
CA SER A 256 -8.40 15.56 -22.58
C SER A 256 -8.21 14.35 -23.51
N ARG A 257 -7.86 14.60 -24.77
CA ARG A 257 -7.62 13.60 -25.86
C ARG A 257 -6.44 12.63 -25.63
N ARG A 258 -6.05 12.31 -24.40
CA ARG A 258 -5.09 11.23 -24.09
C ARG A 258 -5.83 9.91 -23.97
N ALA A 259 -5.88 9.17 -25.07
CA ALA A 259 -6.66 7.94 -25.20
C ALA A 259 -6.29 6.80 -24.23
N GLU A 260 -5.10 6.82 -23.62
CA GLU A 260 -4.61 5.76 -22.73
C GLU A 260 -3.74 6.35 -21.60
N ARG A 261 -4.03 5.99 -20.36
CA ARG A 261 -3.24 6.31 -19.16
C ARG A 261 -2.68 5.02 -18.56
N ARG A 262 -1.39 5.02 -18.18
CA ARG A 262 -0.73 3.85 -17.56
C ARG A 262 -0.42 4.14 -16.09
N LYS A 263 -0.79 3.22 -15.19
CA LYS A 263 -0.55 3.31 -13.74
C LYS A 263 -0.02 1.97 -13.24
N ARG A 264 1.10 1.94 -12.50
CA ARG A 264 1.53 0.70 -11.85
C ARG A 264 0.58 0.35 -10.71
N THR A 265 0.16 -0.91 -10.64
CA THR A 265 -0.75 -1.41 -9.59
C THR A 265 -0.16 -1.23 -8.19
N SER A 266 1.15 -1.46 -8.04
CA SER A 266 1.95 -1.18 -6.83
C SER A 266 1.95 0.28 -6.36
N ALA A 267 1.43 1.23 -7.15
CA ALA A 267 1.19 2.60 -6.73
C ALA A 267 -0.23 2.83 -6.19
N LEU A 268 -1.13 1.86 -6.36
CA LEU A 268 -2.49 1.83 -5.83
C LEU A 268 -2.58 0.99 -4.55
N SER A 269 -2.18 -0.29 -4.54
CA SER A 269 -2.10 -1.16 -3.34
C SER A 269 -0.93 -2.17 -3.39
N ALA A 270 -0.62 -2.83 -2.27
CA ALA A 270 0.22 -4.04 -2.22
C ALA A 270 -0.49 -5.25 -2.81
N ASP A 271 -1.78 -5.39 -2.53
CA ASP A 271 -2.63 -6.52 -2.95
C ASP A 271 -2.66 -6.67 -4.47
N PHE A 272 -2.44 -5.55 -5.16
CA PHE A 272 -2.45 -5.48 -6.62
C PHE A 272 -1.06 -5.80 -7.23
N THR A 273 -0.14 -6.38 -6.46
CA THR A 273 1.11 -6.98 -6.96
C THR A 273 0.94 -8.48 -7.17
N PRO A 274 1.75 -9.15 -8.01
CA PRO A 274 1.70 -10.62 -8.14
C PRO A 274 1.78 -11.32 -6.78
N GLU A 275 2.66 -10.84 -5.90
CA GLU A 275 2.87 -11.39 -4.56
C GLU A 275 1.69 -11.13 -3.62
N GLY A 276 1.01 -9.98 -3.74
CA GLY A 276 -0.19 -9.65 -2.96
C GLY A 276 -1.43 -10.41 -3.41
N ALA A 277 -1.61 -10.57 -4.73
CA ALA A 277 -2.75 -11.26 -5.31
C ALA A 277 -2.76 -12.77 -5.02
N GLN A 278 -1.58 -13.37 -4.83
CA GLN A 278 -1.44 -14.81 -4.57
C GLN A 278 -2.28 -15.28 -3.36
N ALA A 279 -2.43 -14.47 -2.32
CA ALA A 279 -3.24 -14.85 -1.16
C ALA A 279 -4.75 -14.91 -1.45
N PHE A 280 -5.25 -14.12 -2.41
CA PHE A 280 -6.63 -14.21 -2.90
C PHE A 280 -6.80 -15.46 -3.79
N PHE A 281 -5.82 -15.72 -4.66
CA PHE A 281 -5.79 -16.90 -5.53
C PHE A 281 -5.79 -18.21 -4.71
N ASP A 282 -4.89 -18.31 -3.71
CA ASP A 282 -4.80 -19.43 -2.76
C ASP A 282 -6.15 -19.67 -2.07
N TYR A 283 -6.84 -18.61 -1.64
CA TYR A 283 -8.12 -18.69 -0.94
C TYR A 283 -9.25 -19.18 -1.86
N HIS A 284 -9.40 -18.58 -3.04
CA HIS A 284 -10.47 -18.94 -3.99
C HIS A 284 -10.31 -20.38 -4.49
N GLN A 285 -9.07 -20.84 -4.70
CA GLN A 285 -8.80 -22.24 -4.99
C GLN A 285 -9.25 -23.16 -3.84
N GLN A 286 -8.90 -22.85 -2.59
CA GLN A 286 -9.32 -23.64 -1.43
C GLN A 286 -10.84 -23.67 -1.22
N GLN A 287 -11.56 -22.58 -1.53
CA GLN A 287 -13.03 -22.58 -1.49
C GLN A 287 -13.60 -23.49 -2.57
N LYS A 288 -13.11 -23.40 -3.80
CA LYS A 288 -13.53 -24.24 -4.92
C LYS A 288 -13.29 -25.74 -4.65
N GLU A 289 -12.17 -26.09 -4.02
CA GLU A 289 -11.87 -27.45 -3.58
C GLU A 289 -12.84 -27.91 -2.47
N GLN A 290 -13.13 -27.07 -1.47
CA GLN A 290 -14.11 -27.38 -0.42
C GLN A 290 -15.55 -27.52 -0.94
N GLU A 291 -15.96 -26.70 -1.91
CA GLU A 291 -17.26 -26.80 -2.58
C GLU A 291 -17.36 -28.08 -3.39
N HIS A 292 -16.29 -28.46 -4.10
CA HIS A 292 -16.23 -29.73 -4.81
C HIS A 292 -16.32 -30.93 -3.85
N GLU A 293 -15.59 -30.93 -2.74
CA GLU A 293 -15.70 -31.96 -1.68
C GLU A 293 -17.10 -32.01 -1.05
N ARG A 294 -17.76 -30.87 -0.84
CA ARG A 294 -19.14 -30.84 -0.33
C ARG A 294 -20.11 -31.43 -1.34
N SER A 295 -19.96 -31.09 -2.62
CA SER A 295 -20.77 -31.62 -3.71
C SER A 295 -20.61 -33.14 -3.86
N THR A 296 -19.39 -33.66 -3.89
CA THR A 296 -19.15 -35.12 -3.97
C THR A 296 -19.70 -35.85 -2.75
N ARG A 297 -19.49 -35.34 -1.53
CA ARG A 297 -20.08 -35.92 -0.31
C ARG A 297 -21.61 -35.90 -0.31
N GLN A 298 -22.24 -34.87 -0.87
CA GLN A 298 -23.71 -34.81 -1.04
C GLN A 298 -24.21 -35.85 -2.05
N VAL A 299 -23.51 -36.03 -3.18
CA VAL A 299 -23.83 -37.08 -4.17
C VAL A 299 -23.70 -38.46 -3.54
N GLU A 300 -22.59 -38.78 -2.88
CA GLU A 300 -22.41 -40.07 -2.19
C GLU A 300 -23.45 -40.28 -1.06
N ALA A 301 -23.86 -39.22 -0.36
CA ALA A 301 -24.91 -39.32 0.66
C ALA A 301 -26.28 -39.61 0.03
N ALA A 302 -26.60 -38.99 -1.10
CA ALA A 302 -27.81 -39.26 -1.86
C ALA A 302 -27.82 -40.68 -2.44
N GLU A 303 -26.67 -41.18 -2.93
CA GLU A 303 -26.52 -42.57 -3.39
C GLU A 303 -26.65 -43.58 -2.25
N ARG A 304 -26.01 -43.33 -1.10
CA ARG A 304 -26.18 -44.16 0.12
C ARG A 304 -27.64 -44.18 0.59
N ALA A 305 -28.33 -43.04 0.59
CA ALA A 305 -29.76 -42.97 0.93
C ALA A 305 -30.64 -43.75 -0.06
N ARG A 306 -30.33 -43.69 -1.37
CA ARG A 306 -31.01 -44.49 -2.41
C ARG A 306 -30.77 -45.98 -2.22
N ALA A 307 -29.55 -46.40 -1.89
CA ALA A 307 -29.21 -47.80 -1.62
C ALA A 307 -29.95 -48.35 -0.38
N VAL A 308 -30.00 -47.58 0.71
CA VAL A 308 -30.75 -47.95 1.92
C VAL A 308 -32.25 -48.04 1.64
N ALA A 309 -32.82 -47.09 0.87
CA ALA A 309 -34.23 -47.14 0.46
C ALA A 309 -34.56 -48.31 -0.48
N ALA A 310 -33.61 -48.75 -1.31
CA ALA A 310 -33.76 -49.94 -2.14
C ALA A 310 -33.70 -51.23 -1.30
N ALA A 311 -32.76 -51.33 -0.35
CA ALA A 311 -32.68 -52.46 0.56
C ALA A 311 -33.94 -52.61 1.44
N ALA A 312 -34.47 -51.50 1.96
CA ALA A 312 -35.71 -51.50 2.75
C ALA A 312 -36.96 -51.94 1.94
N ARG A 313 -36.95 -51.75 0.61
CA ARG A 313 -37.99 -52.28 -0.28
C ARG A 313 -37.83 -53.77 -0.58
N GLN A 314 -36.60 -54.28 -0.54
CA GLN A 314 -36.31 -55.71 -0.70
C GLN A 314 -36.58 -56.50 0.59
N SER A 315 -36.34 -55.91 1.77
CA SER A 315 -36.70 -56.52 3.06
C SER A 315 -38.18 -56.35 3.44
N GLY A 316 -38.98 -55.67 2.61
CA GLY A 316 -40.42 -55.49 2.81
C GLY A 316 -41.29 -56.60 2.19
N ASP A 317 -40.67 -57.59 1.55
CA ASP A 317 -41.34 -58.69 0.83
C ASP A 317 -41.31 -60.02 1.61
N ASP A 318 -40.88 -59.99 2.88
CA ASP A 318 -40.87 -61.15 3.78
C ASP A 318 -41.95 -61.02 4.88
N GLY A 319 -43.10 -61.65 4.64
CA GLY A 319 -44.00 -62.10 5.70
C GLY A 319 -45.07 -61.10 6.18
N ALA A 320 -46.27 -61.20 5.60
CA ALA A 320 -47.47 -60.67 6.22
C ALA A 320 -47.74 -61.39 7.56
N VAL A 321 -47.76 -60.63 8.67
CA VAL A 321 -48.29 -61.10 9.96
C VAL A 321 -49.32 -60.09 10.47
N ASP A 322 -50.58 -60.41 10.18
CA ASP A 322 -51.77 -59.68 10.58
C ASP A 322 -52.07 -59.89 12.08
N LEU A 323 -52.05 -58.81 12.88
CA LEU A 323 -52.64 -58.77 14.23
C LEU A 323 -53.04 -57.34 14.64
N ASP A 324 -54.34 -57.09 14.68
CA ASP A 324 -55.02 -55.98 15.39
C ASP A 324 -56.23 -56.56 16.18
N PRO A 325 -56.99 -55.81 16.99
CA PRO A 325 -56.65 -54.96 18.14
C PRO A 325 -57.02 -55.63 19.50
N ARG A 326 -56.71 -54.99 20.66
CA ARG A 326 -57.70 -54.69 21.76
C ARG A 326 -57.11 -54.17 23.10
N ARG A 327 -57.35 -52.88 23.37
CA ARG A 327 -58.10 -52.31 24.52
C ARG A 327 -58.07 -53.01 25.91
N ARG A 328 -57.49 -52.34 26.92
CA ARG A 328 -57.89 -52.25 28.37
C ARG A 328 -56.93 -51.30 29.10
N ARG A 329 -57.22 -50.67 30.24
CA ARG A 329 -58.44 -50.06 30.86
C ARG A 329 -57.90 -49.28 32.08
N GLY A 330 -58.33 -48.03 32.31
CA GLY A 330 -57.79 -47.19 33.39
C GLY A 330 -58.28 -47.52 34.80
N ALA A 331 -57.72 -46.83 35.80
CA ALA A 331 -58.25 -46.68 37.15
C ALA A 331 -57.87 -45.29 37.70
N GLU A 332 -58.80 -44.62 38.36
CA GLU A 332 -58.65 -43.25 38.86
C GLU A 332 -58.07 -43.21 40.29
N ARG A 333 -57.51 -42.05 40.70
CA ARG A 333 -57.93 -41.36 41.92
C ARG A 333 -57.34 -39.95 42.05
N GLU A 334 -58.21 -39.01 42.39
CA GLU A 334 -57.91 -37.60 42.65
C GLU A 334 -57.50 -37.36 44.11
N ALA A 335 -56.69 -36.32 44.36
CA ALA A 335 -56.95 -35.28 45.37
C ALA A 335 -55.85 -34.20 45.36
N GLN A 336 -56.20 -32.98 44.95
CA GLN A 336 -55.43 -31.73 45.16
C GLN A 336 -55.84 -31.10 46.53
N PRO A 337 -55.45 -29.87 46.95
CA PRO A 337 -54.42 -28.92 46.45
C PRO A 337 -53.41 -28.60 47.60
N ALA A 338 -52.65 -27.49 47.72
CA ALA A 338 -52.40 -26.27 46.94
C ALA A 338 -50.98 -25.72 47.27
N GLY A 339 -50.37 -24.86 46.44
CA GLY A 339 -49.17 -24.12 46.88
C GLY A 339 -48.27 -23.45 45.83
N ARG A 340 -48.80 -22.47 45.09
CA ARG A 340 -48.15 -21.31 44.40
C ARG A 340 -46.65 -21.44 44.02
N ALA A 341 -46.22 -21.14 42.79
CA ALA A 341 -46.67 -20.03 41.94
C ALA A 341 -46.58 -20.29 40.42
N ALA A 342 -47.19 -19.37 39.67
CA ALA A 342 -47.34 -19.28 38.21
C ALA A 342 -46.15 -19.83 37.37
N ALA A 343 -46.36 -20.61 36.29
CA ALA A 343 -47.16 -20.32 35.09
C ALA A 343 -46.59 -19.10 34.33
N GLU A 344 -46.47 -19.03 33.01
CA GLU A 344 -46.80 -19.85 31.83
C GLU A 344 -46.20 -19.04 30.64
N ALA A 345 -46.16 -19.42 29.35
CA ALA A 345 -46.64 -20.57 28.59
C ALA A 345 -45.99 -20.53 27.19
N ARG A 346 -45.99 -21.70 26.51
CA ARG A 346 -46.34 -21.93 25.08
C ARG A 346 -45.74 -20.98 24.01
N GLY A 347 -45.07 -21.43 22.95
CA GLY A 347 -45.04 -22.78 22.38
C GLY A 347 -46.27 -23.09 21.52
N VAL A 348 -46.29 -22.60 20.28
CA VAL A 348 -47.13 -23.12 19.18
C VAL A 348 -46.29 -23.15 17.90
N ARG A 349 -46.19 -24.32 17.28
CA ARG A 349 -45.95 -24.47 15.83
C ARG A 349 -47.31 -24.58 15.18
N GLU A 350 -47.60 -23.73 14.21
CA GLU A 350 -48.63 -23.99 13.19
C GLU A 350 -47.97 -23.88 11.81
N GLY A 351 -48.50 -24.62 10.84
CA GLY A 351 -47.88 -24.77 9.52
C GLY A 351 -48.84 -24.46 8.38
N HIS A 352 -48.23 -24.34 7.20
CA HIS A 352 -48.85 -24.45 5.88
C HIS A 352 -49.94 -23.43 5.49
N GLY A 353 -49.52 -22.44 4.69
CA GLY A 353 -50.37 -21.80 3.69
C GLY A 353 -49.59 -21.70 2.38
N ARG A 354 -50.08 -22.32 1.30
CA ARG A 354 -49.60 -22.03 -0.07
C ARG A 354 -50.23 -20.71 -0.53
N GLY A 355 -49.44 -19.92 -1.25
CA GLY A 355 -49.90 -18.82 -2.07
C GLY A 355 -48.82 -18.59 -3.13
N ASP A 356 -49.14 -18.94 -4.37
CA ASP A 356 -48.26 -18.71 -5.51
C ASP A 356 -48.32 -17.22 -5.88
N ASP A 357 -47.18 -16.61 -6.19
CA ASP A 357 -47.10 -15.45 -7.09
C ASP A 357 -45.71 -15.43 -7.74
N GLU A 358 -45.70 -15.39 -9.08
CA GLU A 358 -44.48 -15.37 -9.87
C GLU A 358 -43.84 -13.97 -9.85
N ALA A 359 -42.60 -13.88 -9.37
CA ALA A 359 -41.73 -12.75 -9.66
C ALA A 359 -40.33 -13.26 -10.04
N ALA A 360 -39.98 -13.11 -11.32
CA ALA A 360 -38.71 -13.56 -11.86
C ALA A 360 -37.54 -12.69 -11.41
N GLY A 361 -36.35 -13.28 -11.24
CA GLY A 361 -35.09 -12.53 -11.34
C GLY A 361 -33.98 -12.96 -10.39
N ALA A 362 -32.87 -13.41 -11.00
CA ALA A 362 -31.51 -13.42 -10.44
C ALA A 362 -31.26 -14.28 -9.18
N ASP A 363 -30.94 -15.55 -9.44
CA ASP A 363 -30.14 -16.42 -8.59
C ASP A 363 -28.81 -15.75 -8.21
N HIS A 364 -28.81 -15.02 -7.10
CA HIS A 364 -27.59 -14.53 -6.48
C HIS A 364 -27.06 -15.64 -5.56
N GLY A 365 -25.98 -16.29 -6.00
CA GLY A 365 -25.19 -17.16 -5.14
C GLY A 365 -24.77 -16.45 -3.85
N PRO A 366 -24.39 -17.20 -2.80
CA PRO A 366 -24.12 -16.62 -1.48
C PRO A 366 -23.08 -15.50 -1.61
N ALA A 367 -23.51 -14.27 -1.32
CA ALA A 367 -22.63 -13.11 -1.38
C ALA A 367 -21.46 -13.35 -0.43
N VAL A 368 -20.28 -13.60 -1.00
CA VAL A 368 -19.04 -13.69 -0.23
C VAL A 368 -18.86 -12.35 0.44
N ASP A 369 -18.94 -12.33 1.78
CA ASP A 369 -18.66 -11.11 2.53
C ASP A 369 -17.21 -10.71 2.25
N LEU A 370 -17.07 -9.69 1.41
CA LEU A 370 -15.81 -9.14 0.93
C LEU A 370 -14.90 -8.76 2.09
N LEU A 371 -15.50 -8.27 3.20
CA LEU A 371 -14.80 -7.88 4.42
C LEU A 371 -14.30 -9.11 5.18
N ALA A 372 -15.13 -10.16 5.30
CA ALA A 372 -14.71 -11.42 5.92
C ALA A 372 -13.59 -12.13 5.13
N LEU A 373 -13.64 -12.06 3.79
CA LEU A 373 -12.57 -12.53 2.90
C LEU A 373 -11.27 -11.75 3.13
N GLN A 374 -11.31 -10.42 2.99
CA GLN A 374 -10.15 -9.55 3.16
C GLN A 374 -9.52 -9.70 4.55
N ARG A 375 -10.35 -9.84 5.60
CA ARG A 375 -9.90 -10.09 6.98
C ARG A 375 -9.14 -11.42 7.12
N ARG A 376 -9.62 -12.51 6.51
CA ARG A 376 -8.93 -13.82 6.55
C ARG A 376 -7.63 -13.82 5.74
N VAL A 377 -7.61 -13.18 4.58
CA VAL A 377 -6.39 -12.98 3.78
C VAL A 377 -5.34 -12.19 4.57
N ARG A 378 -5.78 -11.14 5.30
CA ARG A 378 -4.92 -10.38 6.21
C ARG A 378 -4.39 -11.23 7.37
N GLU A 379 -5.24 -12.01 8.04
CA GLU A 379 -4.83 -12.89 9.15
C GLU A 379 -3.79 -13.93 8.71
N ASP A 380 -3.95 -14.55 7.55
CA ASP A 380 -2.98 -15.51 7.00
C ASP A 380 -1.66 -14.82 6.59
N ARG A 381 -1.71 -13.63 6.01
CA ARG A 381 -0.52 -12.83 5.69
C ARG A 381 0.26 -12.44 6.95
N GLU A 382 -0.41 -11.91 7.97
CA GLU A 382 0.22 -11.55 9.25
C GLU A 382 0.89 -12.78 9.90
N TYR A 383 0.27 -13.95 9.81
CA TYR A 383 0.83 -15.23 10.27
C TYR A 383 2.06 -15.66 9.45
N ARG A 384 2.01 -15.62 8.10
CA ARG A 384 3.16 -15.95 7.23
C ARG A 384 4.35 -15.01 7.53
N GLU A 385 4.11 -13.70 7.60
CA GLU A 385 5.17 -12.72 7.91
C GLU A 385 5.75 -12.91 9.33
N GLN A 386 4.93 -13.28 10.32
CA GLN A 386 5.41 -13.59 11.66
C GLN A 386 6.28 -14.86 11.68
N ALA A 387 5.85 -15.92 10.99
CA ALA A 387 6.61 -17.15 10.88
C ALA A 387 7.98 -16.95 10.19
N GLU A 388 8.09 -16.01 9.23
CA GLU A 388 9.39 -15.64 8.65
C GLU A 388 10.28 -14.88 9.63
N ARG A 389 9.74 -13.90 10.38
CA ARG A 389 10.48 -13.18 11.44
C ARG A 389 11.01 -14.15 12.50
N ASP A 390 10.20 -15.12 12.92
CA ASP A 390 10.60 -16.13 13.91
C ASP A 390 11.68 -17.08 13.37
N ARG A 391 11.60 -17.46 12.10
CA ARG A 391 12.66 -18.24 11.41
C ARG A 391 13.97 -17.45 11.32
N GLU A 392 13.93 -16.16 11.01
CA GLU A 392 15.11 -15.28 10.95
C GLU A 392 15.73 -15.08 12.34
N HIS A 393 14.91 -14.80 13.36
CA HIS A 393 15.33 -14.71 14.75
C HIS A 393 16.00 -16.01 15.21
N ALA A 394 15.40 -17.17 14.93
CA ALA A 394 15.97 -18.48 15.23
C ALA A 394 17.27 -18.78 14.44
N ARG A 395 17.51 -18.14 13.28
CA ARG A 395 18.82 -18.20 12.58
C ARG A 395 19.85 -17.32 13.27
N ARG A 396 19.50 -16.08 13.65
CA ARG A 396 20.39 -15.17 14.40
C ARG A 396 20.84 -15.76 15.73
N VAL A 397 19.92 -16.28 16.53
CA VAL A 397 20.24 -16.90 17.85
C VAL A 397 21.20 -18.09 17.68
N ARG A 398 21.01 -18.93 16.65
CA ARG A 398 21.93 -20.03 16.35
C ARG A 398 23.33 -19.54 15.94
N ALA A 399 23.41 -18.52 15.08
CA ALA A 399 24.68 -17.93 14.67
C ALA A 399 25.43 -17.26 15.84
N GLU A 400 24.73 -16.54 16.72
CA GLU A 400 25.31 -15.94 17.93
C GLU A 400 25.76 -17.00 18.93
N SER A 401 25.02 -18.10 19.09
CA SER A 401 25.42 -19.24 19.93
C SER A 401 26.69 -19.92 19.39
N GLN A 402 26.74 -20.22 18.09
CA GLN A 402 27.93 -20.78 17.44
C GLN A 402 29.15 -19.87 17.56
N ARG A 403 28.98 -18.55 17.44
CA ARG A 403 30.06 -17.59 17.64
C ARG A 403 30.58 -17.60 19.07
N ARG A 404 29.70 -17.61 20.08
CA ARG A 404 30.07 -17.73 21.52
C ARG A 404 30.68 -19.09 21.88
N GLU A 405 30.43 -20.13 21.08
CA GLU A 405 31.07 -21.44 21.25
C GLU A 405 32.47 -21.44 20.64
N LEU A 406 32.65 -20.86 19.44
CA LEU A 406 33.96 -20.66 18.82
C LEU A 406 34.86 -19.74 19.65
N GLU A 407 34.33 -18.62 20.16
CA GLU A 407 35.02 -17.70 21.08
C GLU A 407 35.53 -18.45 22.34
N ARG A 408 34.73 -19.37 22.90
CA ARG A 408 35.14 -20.21 24.04
C ARG A 408 36.21 -21.24 23.67
N ARG A 409 36.03 -21.98 22.57
CA ARG A 409 37.04 -22.96 22.10
C ARG A 409 38.39 -22.29 21.80
N VAL A 410 38.40 -21.06 21.28
CA VAL A 410 39.62 -20.27 21.06
C VAL A 410 40.25 -19.84 22.40
N ALA A 411 39.44 -19.42 23.38
CA ALA A 411 39.95 -19.08 24.71
C ALA A 411 40.53 -20.29 25.47
N ASP A 412 39.94 -21.48 25.31
CA ASP A 412 40.43 -22.72 25.92
C ASP A 412 41.74 -23.20 25.28
N LEU A 413 41.84 -23.13 23.93
CA LEU A 413 43.10 -23.36 23.21
C LEU A 413 44.20 -22.38 23.63
N GLY A 414 43.85 -21.13 23.94
CA GLY A 414 44.77 -20.12 24.47
C GLY A 414 45.29 -20.41 25.88
N ARG A 415 44.61 -21.26 26.67
CA ARG A 415 45.09 -21.71 27.99
C ARG A 415 45.95 -22.97 27.94
N GLY A 416 45.71 -23.86 26.97
CA GLY A 416 46.47 -25.11 26.81
C GLY A 416 47.93 -24.94 26.38
N GLY A 417 48.30 -23.79 25.81
CA GLY A 417 49.67 -23.53 25.32
C GLY A 417 50.67 -23.01 26.35
N ALA A 418 50.30 -22.90 27.63
CA ALA A 418 51.12 -22.24 28.66
C ALA A 418 51.71 -23.19 29.74
N GLU A 419 51.43 -24.50 29.67
CA GLU A 419 51.88 -25.48 30.68
C GLU A 419 52.72 -26.63 30.09
N GLU A 420 53.69 -26.33 29.21
CA GLU A 420 54.74 -27.31 28.87
C GLU A 420 56.11 -26.67 28.56
N SER A 421 56.80 -26.18 29.59
CA SER A 421 58.24 -25.83 29.52
C SER A 421 58.95 -25.77 30.90
N ARG A 422 58.70 -26.78 31.75
CA ARG A 422 59.57 -27.17 32.88
C ARG A 422 59.45 -28.69 33.05
N GLY A 423 60.48 -29.52 32.93
CA GLY A 423 61.90 -29.28 32.68
C GLY A 423 62.69 -30.41 33.33
N TYR A 424 63.28 -31.32 32.54
CA TYR A 424 64.20 -32.35 33.01
C TYR A 424 65.28 -32.61 31.95
N GLY A 425 66.54 -32.53 32.37
CA GLY A 425 67.73 -32.69 31.52
C GLY A 425 68.99 -32.47 32.36
N LEU A 426 69.48 -33.54 32.99
CA LEU A 426 70.73 -33.60 33.76
C LEU A 426 71.56 -34.79 33.23
N GLY A 427 72.86 -34.56 32.99
CA GLY A 427 73.85 -35.57 32.58
C GLY A 427 73.78 -35.94 31.08
N ASP A 428 74.88 -35.98 30.33
CA ASP A 428 76.30 -35.68 30.61
C ASP A 428 76.90 -34.84 29.46
#